data_AF-A0A538S3A1-F1
#
_entry.id   AF-A0A538S3A1-F1
#
_cell.length_a   1.000
_cell.length_b   1.000
_cell.length_c   1.000
_cell.angle_alpha   90.00
_cell.angle_beta   90.00
_cell.angle_gamma   90.00
#
_symmetry.space_group_name_H-M   'P 1'
#
loop_
_entity.id
_entity.type
_entity.pdbx_description
1 polymer ?
#
loop_
_entity_poly.entity_id
_entity_poly.type
_entity_poly.pdbx_seq_one_letter_code
_entity_poly.pdbx_strand_id
1 'polypeptide(L)'
;MVRQTVLVPDPVPPLPPGLTVEQRIALWGDLLDACDQLLLAGLRRRIGPDGDLRAAYRESLARQREEHDRMLLGMADRFNRRGGRHGG
;
A
#
# COMPACT_ATOMS: atom_id res chain seq x y z
N MET A 1 -6.67 -9.62 -26.45
CA MET A 1 -7.52 -8.52 -25.92
C MET A 1 -7.63 -8.73 -24.42
N VAL A 2 -6.81 -8.03 -23.62
CA VAL A 2 -6.75 -8.23 -22.16
C VAL A 2 -7.75 -7.28 -21.51
N ARG A 3 -8.81 -7.83 -20.91
CA ARG A 3 -9.77 -7.07 -20.10
C ARG A 3 -9.07 -6.67 -18.80
N GLN A 4 -8.84 -5.37 -18.64
CA GLN A 4 -8.36 -4.80 -17.39
C GLN A 4 -9.57 -4.74 -16.44
N THR A 5 -9.69 -5.71 -15.53
CA THR A 5 -10.66 -5.67 -14.45
C THR A 5 -10.20 -4.59 -13.49
N VAL A 6 -10.85 -3.42 -13.55
CA VAL A 6 -10.71 -2.44 -12.47
C VAL A 6 -11.21 -3.14 -11.22
N LEU A 7 -10.31 -3.42 -10.28
CA LEU A 7 -10.69 -3.84 -8.93
C LEU A 7 -11.51 -2.68 -8.36
N VAL A 8 -12.83 -2.77 -8.46
CA VAL A 8 -13.73 -1.94 -7.67
C VAL A 8 -13.35 -2.24 -6.21
N PRO A 9 -12.88 -1.25 -5.42
CA PRO A 9 -12.58 -1.52 -4.03
C PRO A 9 -13.85 -2.04 -3.38
N ASP A 10 -13.73 -3.21 -2.74
CA ASP A 10 -14.79 -3.81 -1.93
C ASP A 10 -15.29 -2.73 -0.95
N PRO A 11 -16.61 -2.56 -0.74
CA PRO A 11 -17.10 -1.61 0.25
C PRO A 11 -16.44 -1.92 1.59
N VAL A 12 -15.64 -0.97 2.09
CA VAL A 12 -14.95 -1.09 3.38
C VAL A 12 -16.02 -1.40 4.43
N PRO A 13 -15.88 -2.50 5.19
CA PRO A 13 -16.84 -2.82 6.23
C PRO A 13 -16.96 -1.62 7.17
N PRO A 14 -18.19 -1.18 7.50
CA PRO A 14 -18.37 -0.03 8.37
C PRO A 14 -17.73 -0.32 9.73
N LEU A 15 -16.98 0.65 10.25
CA LEU A 15 -16.45 0.58 11.61
C LEU A 15 -17.62 0.40 12.60
N PRO A 16 -17.43 -0.37 13.67
CA PRO A 16 -18.45 -0.53 14.70
C PRO A 16 -19.01 0.84 15.14
N PRO A 17 -20.35 1.00 15.20
CA PRO A 17 -20.94 2.24 15.66
C PRO A 17 -20.59 2.49 17.13
N GLY A 18 -20.47 3.75 17.54
CA GLY A 18 -20.24 4.13 18.93
C GLY A 18 -18.80 4.14 19.41
N LEU A 19 -17.81 3.87 18.55
CA LEU A 19 -16.40 4.00 18.91
C LEU A 19 -16.01 5.47 19.13
N THR A 20 -15.35 5.74 20.26
CA THR A 20 -14.69 7.03 20.52
C THR A 20 -13.50 7.22 19.59
N VAL A 21 -12.95 8.44 19.54
CA VAL A 21 -11.75 8.73 18.73
C VAL A 21 -10.57 7.89 19.19
N GLU A 22 -10.38 7.74 20.50
CA GLU A 22 -9.30 6.96 21.11
C GLU A 22 -9.39 5.48 20.73
N GLN A 23 -10.61 4.91 20.74
CA GLN A 23 -10.84 3.52 20.37
C GLN A 23 -10.58 3.28 18.88
N ARG A 24 -10.89 4.27 18.02
CA ARG A 24 -10.57 4.19 16.58
C ARG A 24 -9.07 4.23 16.34
N ILE A 25 -8.35 5.07 17.08
CA ILE A 25 -6.88 5.15 17.01
C ILE A 25 -6.27 3.82 17.48
N ALA A 26 -6.78 3.23 18.57
CA ALA A 26 -6.33 1.93 19.06
C ALA A 26 -6.52 0.83 18.00
N LEU A 27 -7.70 0.72 17.39
CA LEU A 27 -7.97 -0.25 16.33
C LEU A 27 -7.09 -0.04 15.09
N TRP A 28 -6.79 1.21 14.75
CA TRP A 28 -5.84 1.52 13.69
C TRP A 28 -4.41 1.07 14.05
N GLY A 29 -4.00 1.25 15.31
CA GLY A 29 -2.73 0.73 15.83
C GLY A 29 -2.64 -0.79 15.72
N ASP A 30 -3.67 -1.50 16.18
CA ASP A 30 -3.73 -2.97 16.09
C ASP A 30 -3.62 -3.46 14.64
N LEU A 31 -4.26 -2.76 13.71
CA LEU A 31 -4.16 -3.06 12.28
C LEU A 31 -2.74 -2.84 11.76
N LEU A 32 -2.08 -1.75 12.14
CA LEU A 32 -0.69 -1.49 11.75
C LEU A 32 0.25 -2.57 12.27
N ASP A 33 0.11 -2.96 13.54
CA ASP A 33 0.93 -4.01 14.15
C ASP A 33 0.74 -5.35 13.43
N ALA A 34 -0.50 -5.70 13.07
CA ALA A 34 -0.78 -6.90 12.30
C ALA A 34 -0.13 -6.86 10.90
N CYS A 35 -0.23 -5.71 10.21
CA CYS A 35 0.43 -5.50 8.92
C CYS A 35 1.96 -5.65 9.02
N ASP A 36 2.58 -5.08 10.06
CA ASP A 36 4.01 -5.20 10.30
C ASP A 36 4.43 -6.64 10.57
N GLN A 37 3.66 -7.39 11.37
CA GLN A 37 3.92 -8.81 11.61
C GLN A 37 3.85 -9.63 10.32
N LEU A 38 2.84 -9.40 9.48
CA LEU A 38 2.70 -10.08 8.18
C LEU A 38 3.88 -9.77 7.26
N LEU A 39 4.29 -8.51 7.17
CA LEU A 39 5.44 -8.08 6.38
C LEU A 39 6.72 -8.79 6.87
N LEU A 40 7.00 -8.73 8.18
CA LEU A 40 8.19 -9.34 8.77
C LEU A 40 8.20 -10.86 8.60
N ALA A 41 7.05 -11.53 8.72
CA ALA A 41 6.92 -12.96 8.46
C ALA A 41 7.24 -13.31 6.99
N GLY A 42 6.71 -12.53 6.05
CA GLY A 42 7.01 -12.68 4.63
C GLY A 42 8.49 -12.48 4.30
N LEU A 43 9.12 -11.47 4.92
CA LEU A 43 10.56 -11.21 4.77
C LEU A 43 11.40 -12.36 5.33
N ARG A 44 11.10 -12.84 6.55
CA ARG A 44 11.79 -13.99 7.16
C ARG A 44 11.70 -15.24 6.29
N ARG A 45 10.51 -15.53 5.75
CA ARG A 45 10.31 -16.66 4.82
C ARG A 45 11.19 -16.53 3.57
N ARG A 46 11.40 -15.32 3.06
CA ARG A 46 12.18 -15.08 1.84
C ARG A 46 13.70 -15.18 2.05
N ILE A 47 14.20 -14.70 3.19
CA ILE A 47 15.65 -14.64 3.45
C ILE A 47 16.20 -15.84 4.21
N GLY A 48 15.33 -16.69 4.78
CA GLY A 48 15.72 -17.84 5.59
C GLY A 48 16.07 -17.47 7.04
N PRO A 49 16.39 -18.47 7.89
CA PRO A 49 16.62 -18.28 9.32
C PRO A 49 17.86 -17.43 9.64
N ASP A 50 18.89 -17.49 8.79
CA ASP A 50 20.16 -16.78 8.99
C ASP A 50 20.21 -15.42 8.28
N GLY A 51 19.14 -15.04 7.58
CA GLY A 51 19.10 -13.81 6.80
C GLY A 51 18.98 -12.55 7.67
N ASP A 52 19.60 -11.46 7.23
CA ASP A 52 19.47 -10.16 7.89
C ASP A 52 18.09 -9.53 7.61
N LEU A 53 17.18 -9.72 8.57
CA LEU A 53 15.82 -9.19 8.50
C LEU A 53 15.79 -7.65 8.44
N ARG A 54 16.73 -6.96 9.08
CA ARG A 54 16.76 -5.48 9.05
C ARG A 54 17.19 -4.98 7.68
N ALA A 55 18.18 -5.60 7.06
CA ALA A 55 18.56 -5.29 5.69
C ALA A 55 17.40 -5.56 4.72
N ALA A 56 16.73 -6.70 4.85
CA ALA A 56 15.59 -7.08 4.01
C ALA A 56 14.40 -6.10 4.15
N TYR A 57 14.14 -5.62 5.38
CA TYR A 57 13.11 -4.61 5.62
C TYR A 57 13.45 -3.26 4.96
N ARG A 58 14.69 -2.77 5.12
CA ARG A 58 15.15 -1.51 4.48
C ARG A 58 15.04 -1.59 2.95
N GLU A 59 15.45 -2.70 2.35
CA GLU A 59 15.34 -2.93 0.91
C GLU A 59 13.86 -2.97 0.46
N SER A 60 13.00 -3.61 1.26
CA SER A 60 11.56 -3.63 1.01
C SER A 60 10.96 -2.22 0.98
N LEU A 61 11.32 -1.38 1.97
CA LEU A 61 10.85 -0.01 2.05
C LEU A 61 11.35 0.84 0.88
N ALA A 62 12.62 0.68 0.49
CA ALA A 62 13.20 1.39 -0.66
C ALA A 62 12.45 1.06 -1.95
N ARG A 63 12.16 -0.23 -2.19
CA ARG A 63 11.37 -0.66 -3.36
C ARG A 63 9.95 -0.11 -3.35
N GLN A 64 9.28 -0.12 -2.20
CA GLN A 64 7.92 0.39 -2.08
C GLN A 64 7.85 1.89 -2.42
N ARG A 65 8.85 2.67 -1.97
CA ARG A 65 8.95 4.10 -2.32
C ARG A 65 9.16 4.30 -3.82
N GLU A 66 10.08 3.55 -4.42
CA GLU A 66 10.34 3.64 -5.86
C GLU A 66 9.11 3.29 -6.70
N GLU A 67 8.37 2.24 -6.31
CA GLU A 67 7.14 1.85 -6.99
C GLU A 67 6.04 2.90 -6.85
N HIS A 68 5.88 3.46 -5.65
CA HIS A 68 4.94 4.55 -5.39
C HIS A 68 5.27 5.79 -6.24
N ASP A 69 6.54 6.20 -6.29
CA ASP A 69 6.98 7.34 -7.07
C ASP A 69 6.76 7.11 -8.57
N ARG A 70 7.07 5.91 -9.06
CA ARG A 70 6.82 5.51 -10.46
C ARG A 70 5.33 5.56 -10.80
N MET A 71 4.47 5.12 -9.88
CA MET A 71 3.01 5.19 -10.02
C MET A 71 2.54 6.65 -10.10
N LEU A 72 3.00 7.52 -9.21
CA LEU A 72 2.64 8.95 -9.18
C LEU A 72 3.06 9.66 -10.46
N LEU A 73 4.30 9.44 -10.91
CA LEU A 73 4.80 10.00 -12.18
C LEU A 73 3.96 9.53 -13.36
N GLY A 74 3.62 8.24 -13.40
CA GLY A 74 2.73 7.69 -14.43
C GLY A 74 1.31 8.27 -14.40
N MET A 75 0.77 8.58 -13.21
CA MET A 75 -0.52 9.27 -13.07
C MET A 75 -0.45 10.71 -13.56
N ALA A 76 0.59 11.46 -13.16
CA ALA A 76 0.80 12.84 -13.59
C ALA A 76 0.94 12.95 -15.12
N ASP A 77 1.72 12.07 -15.74
CA ASP A 77 1.87 12.03 -17.19
C ASP A 77 0.54 11.71 -17.92
N ARG A 78 -0.26 10.78 -17.38
CA ARG A 78 -1.61 10.51 -17.91
C ARG A 78 -2.54 11.72 -17.78
N PHE A 79 -2.44 12.47 -16.69
CA PHE A 79 -3.23 13.68 -16.47
C PHE A 79 -2.85 14.78 -17.47
N ASN A 80 -1.56 15.05 -17.65
CA ASN A 80 -1.06 16.02 -18.61
C ASN A 80 -1.50 15.69 -20.06
N ARG A 81 -1.45 14.40 -20.44
CA ARG A 81 -1.92 13.95 -21.76
C ARG A 81 -3.43 14.09 -21.97
N ARG A 82 -4.24 14.05 -20.90
CA ARG A 82 -5.70 14.24 -20.97
C ARG A 82 -6.08 15.73 -20.97
N GLY A 83 -5.39 16.56 -20.17
CA GLY A 83 -5.61 18.00 -20.12
C GLY A 83 -5.24 18.74 -21.42
N GLY A 84 -4.23 18.26 -22.16
CA GLY A 84 -3.84 18.84 -23.45
C GLY A 84 -4.78 18.55 -24.63
N ARG A 85 -5.81 17.71 -24.46
CA ARG A 85 -6.74 17.29 -25.52
C ARG A 85 -8.10 18.02 -25.51
N HIS A 86 -8.30 18.98 -24.61
CA HIS A 86 -9.54 19.76 -24.50
C HIS A 86 -9.34 21.28 -24.67
N GLY A 87 -8.20 21.69 -25.23
CA GLY A 87 -7.88 23.10 -25.49
C GLY A 87 -7.46 23.35 -26.94
N GLY A 88 -8.28 22.93 -27.91
CA GLY A 88 -8.11 23.21 -29.34
C GLY A 88 -9.41 23.70 -29.95
#